data_AF-A0A2N2P2W5-F1
#
_entry.id   AF-A0A2N2P2W5-F1
#
_cell.length_a   1.000
_cell.length_b   1.000
_cell.length_c   1.000
_cell.angle_alpha   90.00
_cell.angle_beta   90.00
_cell.angle_gamma   90.00
#
_symmetry.space_group_name_H-M   'P 1'
#
loop_
_entity.id
_entity.type
_entity.pdbx_description
1 polymer ?
#
loop_
_entity_poly.entity_id
_entity_poly.type
_entity_poly.pdbx_seq_one_letter_code
_entity_poly.pdbx_strand_id
1 'polypeptide(L)'
;MEKSSLHNKWRWLLVLSIAILLAGFAIIVEAQPVQAVPIPEAPVPQTGGISNAECLSCHAQSTTPVELPSGEQLFIQIDIPMFGNSVHGRNNVTCVTCHSNITGFPHPELTAQNKQEYQLQYPGTCAACHADQVNQAQDSIHGQLIQQGDLNAPTCADCHNPHTQPFVEEVSKAEFAEVCAACHNGIYEEYAQSVHGSALLENNQDVPGCVDCHGVHNISDPTTAEFRNSSVNMCANCHTDANIMDKYGISTNVLTTYVADFHGTTVTLFEKTEPGQITNKAVCYDCHGIHNILAVDDPEKGLSVKQNMLMACQNCHPDATENFPDSWLGHYTPDKDIHPIVYYVTLFYKILIPGVLGGMAVYILSDIYMRIRHKTRKPAGVEVQTNSENKE
;
A
#
# COMPACT_ATOMS: atom_id res chain seq x y z
N MET A 1 -48.72 -8.52 52.71
CA MET A 1 -47.96 -9.75 52.41
C MET A 1 -47.66 -9.77 50.92
N GLU A 2 -46.60 -9.11 50.47
CA GLU A 2 -46.25 -9.09 49.03
C GLU A 2 -44.78 -8.68 48.86
N LYS A 3 -43.85 -9.60 49.13
CA LYS A 3 -42.40 -9.38 48.89
C LYS A 3 -41.70 -10.60 48.25
N SER A 4 -42.43 -11.58 47.75
CA SER A 4 -41.83 -12.81 47.19
C SER A 4 -41.80 -12.90 45.65
N SER A 5 -42.46 -12.01 44.90
CA SER A 5 -42.59 -12.19 43.43
C SER A 5 -41.46 -11.56 42.60
N LEU A 6 -40.71 -10.59 43.14
CA LEU A 6 -39.66 -9.88 42.39
C LEU A 6 -38.33 -10.66 42.32
N HIS A 7 -38.00 -11.42 43.36
CA HIS A 7 -36.74 -12.20 43.39
C HIS A 7 -36.76 -13.40 42.44
N ASN A 8 -37.94 -14.00 42.20
CA ASN A 8 -38.06 -15.11 41.26
C ASN A 8 -37.96 -14.65 39.80
N LYS A 9 -38.50 -13.47 39.46
CA LYS A 9 -38.40 -12.94 38.08
C LYS A 9 -36.96 -12.63 37.67
N TRP A 10 -36.14 -12.13 38.59
CA TRP A 10 -34.72 -11.85 38.32
C TRP A 10 -33.88 -13.12 38.18
N ARG A 11 -34.16 -14.16 38.98
CA ARG A 11 -33.52 -15.49 38.83
C ARG A 11 -33.86 -16.15 37.50
N TRP A 12 -35.11 -16.04 37.05
CA TRP A 12 -35.51 -16.57 35.73
C TRP A 12 -34.87 -15.80 34.57
N LEU A 13 -34.74 -14.47 34.68
CA LEU A 13 -34.04 -13.65 33.67
C LEU A 13 -32.54 -13.96 33.60
N LEU A 14 -31.88 -14.19 34.75
CA LEU A 14 -30.46 -14.58 34.81
C LEU A 14 -30.22 -16.00 34.27
N VAL A 15 -31.14 -16.94 34.55
CA VAL A 15 -31.06 -18.30 34.00
C VAL A 15 -31.34 -18.30 32.50
N LEU A 16 -32.28 -17.49 32.00
CA LEU A 16 -32.52 -17.34 30.56
C LEU A 16 -31.34 -16.68 29.84
N SER A 17 -30.69 -15.67 30.43
CA SER A 17 -29.54 -15.01 29.81
C SER A 17 -28.30 -15.88 29.82
N ILE A 18 -28.08 -16.72 30.85
CA ILE A 18 -27.01 -17.73 30.86
C ILE A 18 -27.32 -18.87 29.86
N ALA A 19 -28.59 -19.28 29.71
CA ALA A 19 -28.99 -20.27 28.72
C ALA A 19 -28.85 -19.77 27.27
N ILE A 20 -29.11 -18.48 27.01
CA ILE A 20 -28.90 -17.85 25.69
C ILE A 20 -27.40 -17.66 25.41
N LEU A 21 -26.58 -17.33 26.42
CA LEU A 21 -25.12 -17.27 26.28
C LEU A 21 -24.48 -18.66 26.06
N LEU A 22 -25.03 -19.72 26.65
CA LEU A 22 -24.57 -21.10 26.43
C LEU A 22 -25.11 -21.69 25.12
N ALA A 23 -26.31 -21.30 24.66
CA ALA A 23 -26.84 -21.70 23.35
C ALA A 23 -26.21 -20.93 22.19
N GLY A 24 -25.72 -19.70 22.42
CA GLY A 24 -25.04 -18.88 21.42
C GLY A 24 -23.59 -19.29 21.12
N PHE A 25 -23.02 -20.23 21.88
CA PHE A 25 -21.64 -20.69 21.72
C PHE A 25 -21.51 -22.04 21.00
N ALA A 26 -22.61 -22.57 20.45
CA ALA A 26 -22.65 -23.85 19.75
C ALA A 26 -23.07 -23.74 18.28
N ILE A 27 -22.83 -22.58 17.65
CA ILE A 27 -22.71 -22.54 16.18
C ILE A 27 -21.24 -22.86 15.89
N ILE A 28 -20.96 -24.17 15.86
CA ILE A 28 -19.76 -24.68 15.23
C ILE A 28 -19.86 -24.22 13.77
N VAL A 29 -18.97 -23.30 13.39
CA VAL A 29 -18.68 -23.06 11.99
C VAL A 29 -18.16 -24.39 11.47
N GLU A 30 -19.06 -25.17 10.89
CA GLU A 30 -18.73 -26.33 10.10
C GLU A 30 -17.97 -25.77 8.90
N ALA A 31 -16.65 -25.67 9.08
CA ALA A 31 -15.73 -25.40 8.00
C ALA A 31 -15.99 -26.50 6.98
N GLN A 32 -16.74 -26.15 5.93
CA GLN A 32 -16.84 -26.98 4.74
C GLN A 32 -15.38 -27.29 4.38
N PRO A 33 -14.99 -28.56 4.26
CA PRO A 33 -13.68 -28.88 3.74
C PRO A 33 -13.64 -28.27 2.35
N VAL A 34 -12.90 -27.17 2.21
CA VAL A 34 -12.54 -26.64 0.90
C VAL A 34 -11.79 -27.80 0.26
N GLN A 35 -12.46 -28.48 -0.66
CA GLN A 35 -11.81 -29.47 -1.48
C GLN A 35 -10.74 -28.69 -2.23
N ALA A 36 -9.48 -28.86 -1.79
CA ALA A 36 -8.34 -28.47 -2.59
C ALA A 36 -8.58 -29.07 -3.97
N VAL A 37 -8.78 -28.21 -4.97
CA VAL A 37 -8.68 -28.64 -6.36
C VAL A 37 -7.33 -29.33 -6.46
N PRO A 38 -7.25 -30.60 -6.90
CA PRO A 38 -5.98 -31.28 -7.01
C PRO A 38 -5.12 -30.46 -7.96
N ILE A 39 -4.12 -29.77 -7.42
CA ILE A 39 -3.04 -29.24 -8.22
C ILE A 39 -2.45 -30.48 -8.89
N PRO A 40 -2.40 -30.54 -10.25
CA PRO A 40 -1.72 -31.63 -10.91
C PRO A 40 -0.34 -31.75 -10.29
N GLU A 41 -0.02 -32.94 -9.78
CA GLU A 41 1.24 -33.22 -9.11
C GLU A 41 2.36 -32.75 -10.06
N ALA A 42 3.10 -31.72 -9.66
CA ALA A 42 4.18 -31.19 -10.48
C ALA A 42 5.16 -32.35 -10.75
N PRO A 43 5.55 -32.60 -12.01
CA PRO A 43 6.48 -33.68 -12.31
C PRO A 43 7.76 -33.49 -11.49
N VAL A 44 8.20 -34.54 -10.80
CA VAL A 44 9.42 -34.53 -9.99
C VAL A 44 10.59 -34.06 -10.86
N PRO A 45 11.36 -33.03 -10.46
CA PRO A 45 12.51 -32.58 -11.22
C PRO A 45 13.48 -33.74 -11.46
N GLN A 46 13.74 -34.06 -12.73
CA GLN A 46 14.62 -35.16 -13.07
C GLN A 46 16.07 -34.79 -12.73
N THR A 47 16.66 -35.52 -11.79
CA THR A 47 18.10 -35.46 -11.52
C THR A 47 18.77 -36.63 -12.25
N GLY A 48 19.37 -36.36 -13.41
CA GLY A 48 20.08 -37.36 -14.23
C GLY A 48 19.52 -37.66 -15.62
N GLY A 49 18.71 -36.75 -16.18
CA GLY A 49 18.24 -36.82 -17.57
C GLY A 49 19.15 -36.09 -18.57
N ILE A 50 18.67 -36.02 -19.82
CA ILE A 50 19.27 -35.37 -21.00
C ILE A 50 19.94 -34.05 -20.65
N SER A 51 21.16 -33.87 -21.16
CA SER A 51 21.96 -32.68 -20.95
C SER A 51 21.42 -31.48 -21.73
N ASN A 52 21.66 -30.27 -21.22
CA ASN A 52 21.34 -29.03 -21.96
C ASN A 52 21.98 -29.02 -23.36
N ALA A 53 23.16 -29.63 -23.53
CA ALA A 53 23.85 -29.70 -24.82
C ALA A 53 23.05 -30.45 -25.89
N GLU A 54 22.32 -31.50 -25.50
CA GLU A 54 21.46 -32.24 -26.42
C GLU A 54 20.28 -31.39 -26.88
N CYS A 55 19.60 -30.69 -25.96
CA CYS A 55 18.53 -29.75 -26.31
C CYS A 55 19.03 -28.61 -27.22
N LEU A 56 20.18 -28.01 -26.87
CA LEU A 56 20.77 -26.89 -27.59
C LEU A 56 21.28 -27.27 -28.99
N SER A 57 21.58 -28.55 -29.24
CA SER A 57 22.00 -29.02 -30.57
C SER A 57 20.97 -28.73 -31.66
N CYS A 58 19.68 -28.70 -31.31
CA CYS A 58 18.58 -28.32 -32.19
C CYS A 58 18.03 -26.93 -31.86
N HIS A 59 17.74 -26.63 -30.60
CA HIS A 59 17.09 -25.36 -30.21
C HIS A 59 17.97 -24.12 -30.43
N ALA A 60 19.30 -24.23 -30.43
CA ALA A 60 20.15 -23.07 -30.76
C ALA A 60 20.08 -22.68 -32.24
N GLN A 61 19.74 -23.64 -33.11
CA GLN A 61 19.69 -23.47 -34.57
C GLN A 61 18.27 -23.29 -35.12
N SER A 62 17.25 -23.32 -34.26
CA SER A 62 15.84 -23.26 -34.66
C SER A 62 15.39 -21.85 -35.05
N THR A 63 15.76 -21.38 -36.24
CA THR A 63 15.42 -20.03 -36.73
C THR A 63 14.00 -19.89 -37.24
N THR A 64 13.31 -21.01 -37.51
CA THR A 64 11.90 -21.00 -37.92
C THR A 64 11.01 -21.15 -36.69
N PRO A 65 10.07 -20.21 -36.44
CA PRO A 65 9.12 -20.36 -35.35
C PRO A 65 8.12 -21.49 -35.63
N VAL A 66 7.60 -22.08 -34.56
CA VAL A 66 6.51 -23.05 -34.63
C VAL A 66 5.21 -22.27 -34.79
N GLU A 67 4.45 -22.55 -35.85
CA GLU A 67 3.12 -21.97 -36.03
C GLU A 67 2.11 -22.73 -35.17
N LEU A 68 1.43 -22.01 -34.28
CA LEU A 68 0.37 -22.56 -33.44
C LEU A 68 -0.96 -22.64 -34.21
N PRO A 69 -1.92 -23.48 -33.78
CA PRO A 69 -3.25 -23.54 -34.39
C PRO A 69 -3.99 -22.19 -34.48
N SER A 70 -3.69 -21.24 -33.58
CA SER A 70 -4.18 -19.86 -33.61
C SER A 70 -3.61 -19.01 -34.74
N GLY A 71 -2.55 -19.46 -35.42
CA GLY A 71 -1.76 -18.68 -36.38
C GLY A 71 -0.62 -17.86 -35.75
N GLU A 72 -0.47 -17.92 -34.42
CA GLU A 72 0.63 -17.26 -33.73
C GLU A 72 1.96 -18.01 -33.94
N GLN A 73 3.05 -17.25 -34.01
CA GLN A 73 4.41 -17.80 -34.17
C GLN A 73 5.11 -17.91 -32.81
N LEU A 74 5.42 -19.14 -32.39
CA LEU A 74 6.18 -19.46 -31.18
C LEU A 74 7.67 -19.62 -31.53
N PHE A 75 8.49 -18.68 -31.06
CA PHE A 75 9.94 -18.73 -31.23
C PHE A 75 10.57 -19.61 -30.15
N ILE A 76 11.14 -20.75 -30.56
CA ILE A 76 11.76 -21.74 -29.66
C ILE A 76 13.30 -21.72 -29.71
N GLN A 77 13.87 -20.73 -30.39
CA GLN A 77 15.31 -20.57 -30.49
C GLN A 77 15.91 -20.17 -29.14
N ILE A 78 17.00 -20.81 -28.74
CA ILE A 78 17.75 -20.44 -27.54
C ILE A 78 19.12 -19.91 -27.93
N ASP A 79 19.38 -18.64 -27.63
CA ASP A 79 20.72 -18.07 -27.75
C ASP A 79 21.60 -18.58 -26.60
N ILE A 80 22.66 -19.31 -26.94
CA ILE A 80 23.52 -20.00 -25.96
C ILE A 80 24.22 -18.99 -25.03
N PRO A 81 24.86 -17.91 -25.52
CA PRO A 81 25.41 -16.87 -24.65
C PRO A 81 24.38 -16.23 -23.72
N MET A 82 23.19 -15.86 -24.22
CA MET A 82 22.16 -15.23 -23.39
C MET A 82 21.63 -16.19 -22.33
N PHE A 83 21.39 -17.46 -22.69
CA PHE A 83 21.02 -18.47 -21.70
C PHE A 83 22.11 -18.65 -20.64
N GLY A 84 23.38 -18.76 -21.04
CA GLY A 84 24.50 -18.86 -20.12
C GLY A 84 24.63 -17.67 -19.16
N ASN A 85 24.17 -16.48 -19.57
CA ASN A 85 24.16 -15.27 -18.74
C ASN A 85 22.91 -15.11 -17.87
N SER A 86 21.83 -15.84 -18.17
CA SER A 86 20.60 -15.82 -17.37
C SER A 86 20.82 -16.34 -15.94
N VAL A 87 19.94 -15.98 -15.02
CA VAL A 87 19.95 -16.51 -13.64
C VAL A 87 19.89 -18.03 -13.61
N HIS A 88 19.07 -18.64 -14.46
CA HIS A 88 18.94 -20.10 -14.52
C HIS A 88 20.19 -20.75 -15.12
N GLY A 89 20.77 -20.18 -16.17
CA GLY A 89 22.01 -20.67 -16.76
C GLY A 89 23.19 -20.59 -15.79
N ARG A 90 23.36 -19.45 -15.10
CA ARG A 90 24.42 -19.25 -14.10
C ARG A 90 24.28 -20.14 -12.87
N ASN A 91 23.06 -20.55 -12.53
CA ASN A 91 22.78 -21.50 -11.45
C ASN A 91 22.72 -22.97 -11.92
N ASN A 92 23.10 -23.26 -13.16
CA ASN A 92 23.10 -24.62 -13.74
C ASN A 92 21.74 -25.32 -13.71
N VAL A 93 20.64 -24.57 -13.86
CA VAL A 93 19.31 -25.16 -14.03
C VAL A 93 19.25 -25.83 -15.40
N THR A 94 18.85 -27.11 -15.43
CA THR A 94 18.79 -27.88 -16.68
C THR A 94 17.46 -27.65 -17.42
N CYS A 95 17.45 -27.80 -18.74
CA CYS A 95 16.25 -27.63 -19.56
C CYS A 95 15.10 -28.51 -19.07
N VAL A 96 15.40 -29.77 -18.73
CA VAL A 96 14.43 -30.77 -18.24
C VAL A 96 13.94 -30.53 -16.81
N THR A 97 14.57 -29.60 -16.07
CA THR A 97 14.04 -29.14 -14.77
C THR A 97 12.72 -28.41 -14.98
N CYS A 98 12.63 -27.59 -16.03
CA CYS A 98 11.41 -26.84 -16.34
C CYS A 98 10.53 -27.54 -17.37
N HIS A 99 11.13 -28.09 -18.44
CA HIS A 99 10.46 -28.89 -19.45
C HIS A 99 10.39 -30.36 -19.01
N SER A 100 9.79 -30.61 -17.86
CA SER A 100 9.81 -31.90 -17.16
C SER A 100 9.05 -33.02 -17.88
N ASN A 101 8.22 -32.67 -18.87
CA ASN A 101 7.55 -33.60 -19.78
C ASN A 101 8.46 -34.07 -20.94
N ILE A 102 9.68 -33.52 -21.08
CA ILE A 102 10.63 -33.87 -22.14
C ILE A 102 11.71 -34.80 -21.57
N THR A 103 11.71 -36.06 -22.00
CA THR A 103 12.65 -37.09 -21.51
C THR A 103 13.55 -37.68 -22.60
N GLY A 104 13.43 -37.21 -23.85
CA GLY A 104 13.94 -37.89 -25.04
C GLY A 104 13.80 -37.05 -26.30
N PHE A 105 14.60 -37.35 -27.32
CA PHE A 105 14.21 -37.07 -28.71
C PHE A 105 13.79 -38.39 -29.38
N PRO A 106 12.66 -38.43 -30.12
CA PRO A 106 11.68 -37.35 -30.29
C PRO A 106 10.94 -37.03 -28.99
N HIS A 107 10.72 -35.75 -28.72
CA HIS A 107 9.93 -35.29 -27.57
C HIS A 107 8.45 -35.10 -27.98
N PRO A 108 7.50 -35.07 -27.02
CA PRO A 108 6.09 -34.86 -27.31
C PRO A 108 5.84 -33.62 -28.17
N GLU A 109 4.82 -33.69 -29.03
CA GLU A 109 4.39 -32.56 -29.84
C GLU A 109 3.65 -31.52 -29.00
N LEU A 110 3.74 -30.27 -29.43
CA LEU A 110 3.05 -29.15 -28.80
C LEU A 110 1.54 -29.21 -29.09
N THR A 111 0.72 -29.24 -28.04
CA THR A 111 -0.75 -29.33 -28.17
C THR A 111 -1.49 -28.02 -27.91
N ALA A 112 -0.77 -26.99 -27.44
CA ALA A 112 -1.36 -25.68 -27.14
C ALA A 112 -1.93 -25.01 -28.39
N GLN A 113 -3.10 -24.40 -28.27
CA GLN A 113 -3.75 -23.71 -29.39
C GLN A 113 -3.17 -22.33 -29.66
N ASN A 114 -2.70 -21.64 -28.61
CA ASN A 114 -2.18 -20.28 -28.64
C ASN A 114 -1.03 -20.11 -27.62
N LYS A 115 -0.35 -18.95 -27.66
CA LYS A 115 0.80 -18.68 -26.76
C LYS A 115 0.41 -18.66 -25.29
N GLN A 116 -0.74 -18.05 -24.96
CA GLN A 116 -1.27 -17.98 -23.60
C GLN A 116 -1.42 -19.39 -23.01
N GLU A 117 -2.10 -20.29 -23.72
CA GLU A 117 -2.31 -21.67 -23.30
C GLU A 117 -1.00 -22.43 -23.13
N TYR A 118 -0.01 -22.17 -24.00
CA TYR A 118 1.32 -22.74 -23.85
C TYR A 118 2.00 -22.28 -22.56
N GLN A 119 2.01 -20.98 -22.29
CA GLN A 119 2.65 -20.41 -21.10
C GLN A 119 1.95 -20.83 -19.80
N LEU A 120 0.61 -20.96 -19.82
CA LEU A 120 -0.19 -21.40 -18.67
C LEU A 120 0.04 -22.86 -18.25
N GLN A 121 0.82 -23.64 -19.02
CA GLN A 121 1.24 -24.99 -18.60
C GLN A 121 2.38 -24.96 -17.57
N TYR A 122 3.11 -23.86 -17.47
CA TYR A 122 4.34 -23.75 -16.67
C TYR A 122 4.23 -23.15 -15.26
N PRO A 123 3.14 -22.49 -14.80
CA PRO A 123 3.09 -21.95 -13.43
C PRO A 123 3.37 -22.99 -12.34
N GLY A 124 2.91 -24.24 -12.51
CA GLY A 124 3.20 -25.33 -11.58
C GLY A 124 4.68 -25.71 -11.53
N THR A 125 5.37 -25.65 -12.67
CA THR A 125 6.83 -25.83 -12.76
C THR A 125 7.56 -24.72 -12.02
N CYS A 126 7.14 -23.46 -12.22
CA CYS A 126 7.72 -22.32 -11.52
C CYS A 126 7.55 -22.46 -10.00
N ALA A 127 6.37 -22.90 -9.55
CA ALA A 127 6.02 -23.05 -8.14
C ALA A 127 6.89 -24.05 -7.38
N ALA A 128 7.54 -25.01 -8.09
CA ALA A 128 8.47 -25.95 -7.46
C ALA A 128 9.66 -25.25 -6.78
N CYS A 129 10.05 -24.06 -7.25
CA CYS A 129 11.12 -23.24 -6.66
C CYS A 129 10.65 -21.84 -6.22
N HIS A 130 9.63 -21.28 -6.88
CA HIS A 130 9.12 -19.92 -6.68
C HIS A 130 7.69 -19.91 -6.14
N ALA A 131 7.39 -20.80 -5.19
CA ALA A 131 6.05 -20.98 -4.64
C ALA A 131 5.42 -19.66 -4.14
N ASP A 132 6.18 -18.86 -3.41
CA ASP A 132 5.69 -17.59 -2.85
C ASP A 132 5.30 -16.59 -3.94
N GLN A 133 6.12 -16.47 -4.99
CA GLN A 133 5.87 -15.56 -6.11
C GLN A 133 4.68 -16.02 -6.94
N VAL A 134 4.53 -17.33 -7.16
CA VAL A 134 3.38 -17.89 -7.86
C VAL A 134 2.09 -17.63 -7.07
N ASN A 135 2.11 -17.85 -5.75
CA ASN A 135 0.94 -17.59 -4.91
C ASN A 135 0.55 -16.11 -4.93
N GLN A 136 1.52 -15.19 -4.79
CA GLN A 136 1.25 -13.76 -4.89
C GLN A 136 0.68 -13.37 -6.27
N ALA A 137 1.27 -13.89 -7.35
CA ALA A 137 0.85 -13.58 -8.71
C ALA A 137 -0.58 -14.03 -9.00
N GLN A 138 -1.01 -15.17 -8.43
CA GLN A 138 -2.38 -15.66 -8.56
C GLN A 138 -3.41 -14.71 -7.93
N ASP A 139 -3.06 -14.09 -6.80
CA ASP A 139 -3.93 -13.15 -6.07
C ASP A 139 -3.90 -11.72 -6.67
N SER A 140 -2.89 -11.39 -7.48
CA SER A 140 -2.76 -10.10 -8.17
C SER A 140 -3.86 -9.86 -9.21
N ILE A 141 -4.02 -8.60 -9.66
CA ILE A 141 -4.96 -8.25 -10.72
C ILE A 141 -4.68 -9.02 -12.02
N HIS A 142 -3.42 -9.23 -12.40
CA HIS A 142 -3.07 -10.03 -13.57
C HIS A 142 -3.49 -11.50 -13.41
N GLY A 143 -3.26 -12.08 -12.23
CA GLY A 143 -3.70 -13.44 -11.91
C GLY A 143 -5.22 -13.60 -11.92
N GLN A 144 -5.94 -12.60 -11.40
CA GLN A 144 -7.40 -12.57 -11.43
C GLN A 144 -7.94 -12.49 -12.87
N LEU A 145 -7.31 -11.69 -13.75
CA LEU A 145 -7.68 -11.61 -15.17
C LEU A 145 -7.42 -12.93 -15.91
N ILE A 146 -6.30 -13.61 -15.62
CA ILE A 146 -6.04 -14.97 -16.13
C ILE A 146 -7.15 -15.93 -15.72
N GLN A 147 -7.57 -15.92 -14.45
CA GLN A 147 -8.64 -16.78 -13.94
C GLN A 147 -10.01 -16.49 -14.59
N GLN A 148 -10.22 -15.25 -15.02
CA GLN A 148 -11.40 -14.82 -15.78
C GLN A 148 -11.32 -15.19 -17.26
N GLY A 149 -10.20 -15.76 -17.72
CA GLY A 149 -9.99 -16.19 -19.10
C GLY A 149 -9.57 -15.06 -20.04
N ASP A 150 -9.02 -13.95 -19.52
CA ASP A 150 -8.45 -12.90 -20.36
C ASP A 150 -7.15 -13.40 -21.00
N LEU A 151 -7.16 -13.52 -22.33
CA LEU A 151 -6.01 -13.96 -23.12
C LEU A 151 -4.94 -12.87 -23.30
N ASN A 152 -5.15 -11.66 -22.76
CA ASN A 152 -4.16 -10.59 -22.78
C ASN A 152 -3.47 -10.40 -21.42
N ALA A 153 -3.91 -11.12 -20.39
CA ALA A 153 -3.32 -11.02 -19.07
C ALA A 153 -1.93 -11.68 -19.05
N PRO A 154 -0.89 -11.01 -18.54
CA PRO A 154 0.49 -11.49 -18.64
C PRO A 154 0.74 -12.69 -17.72
N THR A 155 1.49 -13.66 -18.23
CA THR A 155 2.03 -14.80 -17.47
C THR A 155 3.44 -14.49 -16.95
N CYS A 156 4.03 -15.41 -16.18
CA CYS A 156 5.38 -15.26 -15.64
C CYS A 156 6.42 -14.97 -16.72
N ALA A 157 6.30 -15.63 -17.88
CA ALA A 157 7.25 -15.54 -18.97
C ALA A 157 7.13 -14.24 -19.79
N ASP A 158 5.98 -13.55 -19.69
CA ASP A 158 5.76 -12.27 -20.36
C ASP A 158 6.49 -11.13 -19.65
N CYS A 159 6.64 -11.24 -18.32
CA CYS A 159 7.41 -10.28 -17.53
C CYS A 159 8.89 -10.66 -17.40
N HIS A 160 9.20 -11.95 -17.22
CA HIS A 160 10.56 -12.45 -17.06
C HIS A 160 10.81 -13.66 -17.96
N ASN A 161 11.65 -13.48 -18.99
CA ASN A 161 12.02 -14.59 -19.85
C ASN A 161 12.98 -15.54 -19.12
N PRO A 162 12.56 -16.79 -18.79
CA PRO A 162 13.35 -17.71 -17.97
C PRO A 162 14.67 -18.13 -18.63
N HIS A 163 14.83 -17.88 -19.94
CA HIS A 163 16.03 -18.19 -20.70
C HIS A 163 17.00 -17.02 -20.84
N THR A 164 16.61 -15.79 -20.49
CA THR A 164 17.48 -14.61 -20.70
C THR A 164 17.50 -13.64 -19.53
N GLN A 165 16.62 -13.80 -18.54
CA GLN A 165 16.54 -12.89 -17.40
C GLN A 165 17.86 -12.87 -16.61
N PRO A 166 18.52 -11.70 -16.47
CA PRO A 166 19.70 -11.55 -15.62
C PRO A 166 19.30 -11.47 -14.14
N PHE A 167 20.29 -11.32 -13.26
CA PHE A 167 20.02 -11.11 -11.83
C PHE A 167 19.30 -9.77 -11.62
N VAL A 168 18.39 -9.70 -10.65
CA VAL A 168 17.61 -8.47 -10.38
C VAL A 168 18.53 -7.30 -10.07
N GLU A 169 19.67 -7.56 -9.42
CA GLU A 169 20.69 -6.56 -9.09
C GLU A 169 21.41 -6.00 -10.33
N GLU A 170 21.28 -6.66 -11.48
CA GLU A 170 21.86 -6.27 -12.76
C GLU A 170 20.85 -5.51 -13.64
N VAL A 171 19.60 -5.34 -13.19
CA VAL A 171 18.52 -4.65 -13.90
C VAL A 171 18.23 -3.31 -13.23
N SER A 172 18.31 -2.23 -13.98
CA SER A 172 17.91 -0.90 -13.51
C SER A 172 16.39 -0.77 -13.40
N LYS A 173 15.93 0.17 -12.57
CA LYS A 173 14.50 0.50 -12.48
C LYS A 173 13.90 0.95 -13.82
N ALA A 174 14.70 1.61 -14.66
CA ALA A 174 14.29 2.04 -15.99
C ALA A 174 14.05 0.84 -16.92
N GLU A 175 14.98 -0.11 -16.97
CA GLU A 175 14.81 -1.38 -17.72
C GLU A 175 13.60 -2.18 -17.20
N PHE A 176 13.35 -2.16 -15.89
CA PHE A 176 12.16 -2.80 -15.32
C PHE A 176 10.86 -2.13 -15.80
N ALA A 177 10.85 -0.80 -15.99
CA ALA A 177 9.67 -0.08 -16.49
C ALA A 177 9.32 -0.47 -17.95
N GLU A 178 10.30 -0.86 -18.76
CA GLU A 178 10.08 -1.31 -20.14
C GLU A 178 9.27 -2.62 -20.20
N VAL A 179 9.40 -3.49 -19.20
CA VAL A 179 8.59 -4.71 -19.07
C VAL A 179 7.11 -4.36 -18.97
N CYS A 180 6.77 -3.37 -18.14
CA CYS A 180 5.40 -2.87 -18.00
C CYS A 180 4.93 -2.19 -19.31
N ALA A 181 5.83 -1.46 -19.98
CA ALA A 181 5.54 -0.74 -21.21
C ALA A 181 5.16 -1.65 -22.38
N ALA A 182 5.61 -2.92 -22.39
CA ALA A 182 5.24 -3.89 -23.43
C ALA A 182 3.72 -4.02 -23.62
N CYS A 183 2.94 -3.84 -22.55
CA CYS A 183 1.48 -3.80 -22.60
C CYS A 183 0.90 -2.42 -22.23
N HIS A 184 1.54 -1.69 -21.32
CA HIS A 184 1.07 -0.40 -20.80
C HIS A 184 1.80 0.80 -21.41
N ASN A 185 2.18 0.74 -22.69
CA ASN A 185 3.00 1.76 -23.35
C ASN A 185 2.41 3.19 -23.22
N GLY A 186 1.09 3.35 -23.35
CA GLY A 186 0.46 4.67 -23.22
C GLY A 186 0.66 5.29 -21.82
N ILE A 187 0.66 4.48 -20.77
CA ILE A 187 0.95 4.92 -19.41
C ILE A 187 2.45 5.17 -19.23
N TYR A 188 3.30 4.33 -19.82
CA TYR A 188 4.75 4.52 -19.80
C TYR A 188 5.15 5.85 -20.44
N GLU A 189 4.56 6.21 -21.57
CA GLU A 189 4.81 7.49 -22.26
C GLU A 189 4.40 8.70 -21.42
N GLU A 190 3.30 8.59 -20.67
CA GLU A 190 2.86 9.62 -19.72
C GLU A 190 3.81 9.72 -18.53
N TYR A 191 4.18 8.57 -17.95
CA TYR A 191 5.13 8.48 -16.85
C TYR A 191 6.50 9.05 -17.22
N ALA A 192 7.02 8.73 -18.40
CA ALA A 192 8.30 9.23 -18.92
C ALA A 192 8.36 10.77 -18.98
N GLN A 193 7.21 11.45 -19.08
CA GLN A 193 7.12 12.92 -19.09
C GLN A 193 6.94 13.54 -17.71
N SER A 194 6.71 12.72 -16.67
CA SER A 194 6.60 13.17 -15.28
C SER A 194 7.97 13.50 -14.68
N VAL A 195 7.99 14.18 -13.53
CA VAL A 195 9.25 14.45 -12.79
C VAL A 195 9.91 13.15 -12.31
N HIS A 196 9.14 12.12 -11.99
CA HIS A 196 9.68 10.83 -11.59
C HIS A 196 10.25 10.08 -12.79
N GLY A 197 9.48 9.94 -13.87
CA GLY A 197 9.94 9.20 -15.05
C GLY A 197 11.06 9.88 -15.80
N SER A 198 11.01 11.21 -15.97
CA SER A 198 12.10 11.96 -16.59
C SER A 198 13.41 11.78 -15.81
N ALA A 199 13.38 11.94 -14.49
CA ALA A 199 14.56 11.71 -13.65
C ALA A 199 15.04 10.25 -13.70
N LEU A 200 14.12 9.27 -13.72
CA LEU A 200 14.49 7.86 -13.78
C LEU A 200 15.21 7.52 -15.09
N LEU A 201 14.74 8.07 -16.22
CA LEU A 201 15.36 7.91 -17.54
C LEU A 201 16.72 8.62 -17.65
N GLU A 202 16.95 9.65 -16.84
CA GLU A 202 18.27 10.26 -16.63
C GLU A 202 19.16 9.47 -15.64
N ASN A 203 18.77 8.22 -15.33
CA ASN A 203 19.47 7.30 -14.44
C ASN A 203 19.51 7.74 -12.97
N ASN A 204 18.53 8.54 -12.52
CA ASN A 204 18.34 8.84 -11.12
C ASN A 204 17.57 7.70 -10.43
N GLN A 205 18.22 6.99 -9.51
CA GLN A 205 17.59 5.87 -8.79
C GLN A 205 16.85 6.30 -7.50
N ASP A 206 16.91 7.58 -7.14
CA ASP A 206 16.18 8.14 -5.98
C ASP A 206 14.67 8.28 -6.24
N VAL A 207 14.23 8.16 -7.50
CA VAL A 207 12.81 8.26 -7.90
C VAL A 207 12.16 6.88 -8.05
N PRO A 208 10.82 6.80 -7.90
CA PRO A 208 10.09 5.55 -8.04
C PRO A 208 9.89 5.16 -9.52
N GLY A 209 10.05 3.88 -9.83
CA GLY A 209 9.55 3.24 -11.06
C GLY A 209 8.16 2.63 -10.86
N CYS A 210 7.66 1.90 -11.87
CA CYS A 210 6.32 1.30 -11.83
C CYS A 210 6.10 0.41 -10.60
N VAL A 211 7.10 -0.41 -10.26
CA VAL A 211 7.03 -1.43 -9.21
C VAL A 211 7.15 -0.88 -7.80
N ASP A 212 7.74 0.31 -7.63
CA ASP A 212 7.80 0.98 -6.33
C ASP A 212 6.39 1.43 -5.89
N CYS A 213 5.50 1.65 -6.84
CA CYS A 213 4.10 2.02 -6.61
C CYS A 213 3.15 0.80 -6.68
N HIS A 214 3.27 -0.02 -7.72
CA HIS A 214 2.31 -1.11 -7.98
C HIS A 214 2.70 -2.45 -7.37
N GLY A 215 3.95 -2.65 -6.96
CA GLY A 215 4.48 -3.97 -6.62
C GLY A 215 4.89 -4.78 -7.85
N VAL A 216 5.25 -6.04 -7.64
CA VAL A 216 5.81 -6.94 -8.70
C VAL A 216 4.93 -8.15 -8.93
N HIS A 217 4.83 -9.04 -7.94
CA HIS A 217 4.05 -10.27 -8.01
C HIS A 217 2.72 -10.12 -7.27
N ASN A 218 2.54 -9.07 -6.47
CA ASN A 218 1.35 -8.79 -5.68
C ASN A 218 0.64 -7.51 -6.16
N ILE A 219 0.61 -7.30 -7.48
CA ILE A 219 0.03 -6.08 -8.08
C ILE A 219 -1.46 -6.03 -7.75
N SER A 220 -1.83 -5.11 -6.86
CA SER A 220 -3.22 -4.85 -6.50
C SER A 220 -3.97 -4.14 -7.62
N ASP A 221 -5.29 -4.32 -7.68
CA ASP A 221 -6.14 -3.58 -8.61
C ASP A 221 -6.13 -2.07 -8.28
N PRO A 222 -5.59 -1.22 -9.18
CA PRO A 222 -5.44 0.21 -8.92
C PRO A 222 -6.77 0.97 -8.94
N THR A 223 -7.87 0.34 -9.35
CA THR A 223 -9.21 0.93 -9.39
C THR A 223 -9.97 0.81 -8.06
N THR A 224 -9.42 0.06 -7.11
CA THR A 224 -10.08 -0.21 -5.83
C THR A 224 -9.96 0.94 -4.84
N ALA A 225 -10.95 1.04 -3.94
CA ALA A 225 -10.92 1.96 -2.82
C ALA A 225 -9.74 1.71 -1.88
N GLU A 226 -9.38 0.44 -1.70
CA GLU A 226 -8.25 0.02 -0.85
C GLU A 226 -6.92 0.54 -1.41
N PHE A 227 -6.66 0.33 -2.71
CA PHE A 227 -5.48 0.89 -3.36
C PHE A 227 -5.44 2.42 -3.22
N ARG A 228 -6.56 3.09 -3.51
CA ARG A 228 -6.68 4.54 -3.33
C ARG A 228 -6.35 4.99 -1.91
N ASN A 229 -6.92 4.38 -0.88
CA ASN A 229 -6.71 4.77 0.51
C ASN A 229 -5.25 4.50 0.95
N SER A 230 -4.64 3.41 0.48
CA SER A 230 -3.25 3.05 0.77
C SER A 230 -2.21 3.92 0.05
N SER A 231 -2.59 4.61 -1.04
CA SER A 231 -1.68 5.41 -1.87
C SER A 231 -0.95 6.52 -1.11
N VAL A 232 -1.54 7.03 -0.02
CA VAL A 232 -0.90 8.03 0.86
C VAL A 232 0.42 7.51 1.42
N ASN A 233 0.45 6.25 1.87
CA ASN A 233 1.66 5.64 2.44
C ASN A 233 2.70 5.33 1.35
N MET A 234 2.25 4.97 0.15
CA MET A 234 3.11 4.75 -1.00
C MET A 234 3.94 6.01 -1.34
N CYS A 235 3.29 7.17 -1.40
CA CYS A 235 4.00 8.44 -1.60
C CYS A 235 4.90 8.77 -0.40
N ALA A 236 4.41 8.55 0.83
CA ALA A 236 5.14 8.88 2.04
C ALA A 236 6.46 8.11 2.20
N ASN A 237 6.54 6.87 1.70
CA ASN A 237 7.74 6.05 1.79
C ASN A 237 9.00 6.76 1.27
N CYS A 238 8.87 7.56 0.22
CA CYS A 238 9.98 8.37 -0.31
C CYS A 238 9.92 9.82 0.17
N HIS A 239 8.72 10.42 0.20
CA HIS A 239 8.57 11.85 0.50
C HIS A 239 8.70 12.22 1.99
N THR A 240 8.84 11.23 2.87
CA THR A 240 9.19 11.47 4.28
C THR A 240 10.63 11.04 4.62
N ASP A 241 11.38 10.50 3.65
CA ASP A 241 12.77 10.11 3.84
C ASP A 241 13.71 11.29 3.58
N ALA A 242 14.34 11.79 4.64
CA ALA A 242 15.31 12.88 4.57
C ALA A 242 16.53 12.54 3.70
N ASN A 243 16.95 11.27 3.65
CA ASN A 243 18.10 10.86 2.85
C ASN A 243 17.86 11.06 1.34
N ILE A 244 16.60 11.02 0.93
CA ILE A 244 16.18 11.26 -0.45
C ILE A 244 15.83 12.75 -0.61
N MET A 245 14.88 13.24 0.18
CA MET A 245 14.26 14.56 -0.03
C MET A 245 15.21 15.74 0.20
N ASP A 246 16.16 15.65 1.13
CA ASP A 246 17.10 16.75 1.43
C ASP A 246 17.98 17.07 0.20
N LYS A 247 18.30 16.08 -0.63
CA LYS A 247 19.07 16.26 -1.88
C LYS A 247 18.36 17.19 -2.88
N TYR A 248 17.02 17.20 -2.83
CA TYR A 248 16.15 17.94 -3.74
C TYR A 248 15.53 19.18 -3.08
N GLY A 249 15.84 19.45 -1.81
CA GLY A 249 15.25 20.55 -1.07
C GLY A 249 13.74 20.40 -0.82
N ILE A 250 13.22 19.18 -0.86
CA ILE A 250 11.82 18.88 -0.64
C ILE A 250 11.58 18.66 0.87
N SER A 251 10.50 19.21 1.40
CA SER A 251 10.13 19.04 2.81
C SER A 251 9.72 17.59 3.10
N THR A 252 10.26 16.99 4.16
CA THR A 252 9.81 15.68 4.67
C THR A 252 8.52 15.76 5.50
N ASN A 253 8.05 16.97 5.81
CA ASN A 253 6.83 17.19 6.59
C ASN A 253 5.54 17.09 5.74
N VAL A 254 5.64 16.70 4.47
CA VAL A 254 4.47 16.67 3.56
C VAL A 254 3.38 15.72 4.04
N LEU A 255 3.75 14.53 4.52
CA LEU A 255 2.76 13.60 5.10
C LEU A 255 2.16 14.19 6.38
N THR A 256 2.99 14.72 7.28
CA THR A 256 2.52 15.24 8.57
C THR A 256 1.55 16.41 8.39
N THR A 257 1.80 17.28 7.43
CA THR A 257 0.90 18.40 7.11
C THR A 257 -0.38 17.92 6.42
N TYR A 258 -0.28 16.93 5.53
CA TYR A 258 -1.44 16.30 4.90
C TYR A 258 -2.36 15.60 5.93
N VAL A 259 -1.82 14.74 6.79
CA VAL A 259 -2.65 14.03 7.78
C VAL A 259 -3.20 14.94 8.87
N ALA A 260 -2.66 16.15 9.03
CA ALA A 260 -3.21 17.17 9.91
C ALA A 260 -4.37 17.96 9.25
N ASP A 261 -4.55 17.85 7.93
CA ASP A 261 -5.66 18.44 7.21
C ASP A 261 -6.91 17.53 7.23
N PHE A 262 -8.05 18.09 6.83
CA PHE A 262 -9.32 17.35 6.81
C PHE A 262 -9.37 16.21 5.79
N HIS A 263 -8.71 16.35 4.64
CA HIS A 263 -8.60 15.29 3.65
C HIS A 263 -7.77 14.13 4.21
N GLY A 264 -6.55 14.38 4.66
CA GLY A 264 -5.64 13.36 5.16
C GLY A 264 -6.10 12.71 6.46
N THR A 265 -6.69 13.48 7.39
CA THR A 265 -7.29 12.90 8.61
C THR A 265 -8.37 11.89 8.24
N THR A 266 -9.25 12.23 7.29
CA THR A 266 -10.36 11.36 6.90
C THR A 266 -9.86 10.12 6.16
N VAL A 267 -8.96 10.28 5.19
CA VAL A 267 -8.38 9.13 4.46
C VAL A 267 -7.66 8.17 5.42
N THR A 268 -6.85 8.70 6.33
CA THR A 268 -6.13 7.89 7.34
C THR A 268 -7.08 7.14 8.26
N LEU A 269 -8.24 7.72 8.60
CA LEU A 269 -9.24 7.04 9.41
C LEU A 269 -9.84 5.87 8.63
N PHE A 270 -10.26 6.10 7.39
CA PHE A 270 -10.88 5.08 6.54
C PHE A 270 -9.93 3.94 6.20
N GLU A 271 -8.67 4.24 5.89
CA GLU A 271 -7.62 3.22 5.70
C GLU A 271 -7.56 2.25 6.90
N LYS A 272 -7.72 2.76 8.13
CA LYS A 272 -7.63 1.95 9.35
C LYS A 272 -8.91 1.22 9.73
N THR A 273 -10.08 1.82 9.47
CA THR A 273 -11.36 1.29 9.95
C THR A 273 -12.15 0.58 8.87
N GLU A 274 -12.12 1.08 7.64
CA GLU A 274 -12.95 0.63 6.52
C GLU A 274 -12.19 0.78 5.18
N PRO A 275 -11.06 0.07 4.98
CA PRO A 275 -10.16 0.30 3.84
C PRO A 275 -10.83 0.13 2.47
N GLY A 276 -11.83 -0.74 2.38
CA GLY A 276 -12.61 -0.98 1.15
C GLY A 276 -13.69 0.06 0.85
N GLN A 277 -13.85 1.11 1.67
CA GLN A 277 -14.81 2.18 1.42
C GLN A 277 -14.17 3.33 0.65
N ILE A 278 -14.84 3.78 -0.42
CA ILE A 278 -14.38 4.92 -1.21
C ILE A 278 -14.50 6.19 -0.37
N THR A 279 -13.38 6.88 -0.19
CA THR A 279 -13.36 8.20 0.46
C THR A 279 -13.60 9.29 -0.58
N ASN A 280 -14.60 10.14 -0.36
CA ASN A 280 -14.81 11.35 -1.16
C ASN A 280 -13.90 12.48 -0.65
N LYS A 281 -12.62 12.17 -0.48
CA LYS A 281 -11.57 13.01 0.08
C LYS A 281 -10.34 12.88 -0.79
N ALA A 282 -9.61 13.98 -0.96
CA ALA A 282 -8.45 14.01 -1.81
C ALA A 282 -7.29 13.19 -1.20
N VAL A 283 -6.68 12.35 -2.01
CA VAL A 283 -5.36 11.75 -1.80
C VAL A 283 -4.32 12.50 -2.63
N CYS A 284 -3.04 12.17 -2.44
CA CYS A 284 -1.92 12.89 -3.06
C CYS A 284 -2.10 13.06 -4.58
N TYR A 285 -2.46 11.98 -5.27
CA TYR A 285 -2.56 11.98 -6.73
C TYR A 285 -3.77 12.74 -7.29
N ASP A 286 -4.80 13.05 -6.49
CA ASP A 286 -5.95 13.84 -6.98
C ASP A 286 -5.57 15.29 -7.27
N CYS A 287 -4.51 15.78 -6.60
CA CYS A 287 -3.94 17.09 -6.85
C CYS A 287 -2.70 16.99 -7.73
N HIS A 288 -1.78 16.06 -7.44
CA HIS A 288 -0.47 15.99 -8.08
C HIS A 288 -0.43 15.23 -9.41
N GLY A 289 -1.45 14.45 -9.74
CA GLY A 289 -1.43 13.50 -10.86
C GLY A 289 -1.00 12.10 -10.41
N ILE A 290 -1.22 11.10 -11.29
CA ILE A 290 -0.93 9.68 -11.00
C ILE A 290 0.37 9.27 -11.70
N HIS A 291 0.34 9.21 -13.04
CA HIS A 291 1.51 8.90 -13.87
C HIS A 291 2.13 10.18 -14.45
N ASN A 292 1.38 11.27 -14.53
CA ASN A 292 1.82 12.58 -15.00
C ASN A 292 2.17 13.55 -13.86
N ILE A 293 2.89 13.09 -12.84
CA ILE A 293 3.26 13.96 -11.71
C ILE A 293 4.22 15.05 -12.21
N LEU A 294 3.80 16.31 -12.13
CA LEU A 294 4.57 17.46 -12.60
C LEU A 294 5.26 18.20 -11.44
N ALA A 295 6.26 19.01 -11.79
CA ALA A 295 6.90 19.89 -10.84
C ALA A 295 5.88 20.90 -10.28
N VAL A 296 5.85 21.07 -8.97
CA VAL A 296 4.88 21.96 -8.31
C VAL A 296 5.07 23.43 -8.70
N ASP A 297 6.28 23.83 -9.06
CA ASP A 297 6.69 25.17 -9.48
C ASP A 297 6.67 25.34 -11.02
N ASP A 298 6.20 24.35 -11.77
CA ASP A 298 6.01 24.49 -13.21
C ASP A 298 5.05 25.66 -13.51
N PRO A 299 5.45 26.62 -14.36
CA PRO A 299 4.69 27.85 -14.57
C PRO A 299 3.39 27.66 -15.36
N GLU A 300 3.26 26.56 -16.11
CA GLU A 300 2.08 26.31 -16.94
C GLU A 300 1.10 25.36 -16.26
N LYS A 301 1.62 24.32 -15.60
CA LYS A 301 0.81 23.21 -15.07
C LYS A 301 1.03 22.94 -13.58
N GLY A 302 2.03 23.57 -12.97
CA GLY A 302 2.37 23.38 -11.57
C GLY A 302 1.28 23.89 -10.63
N LEU A 303 1.17 23.22 -9.48
CA LEU A 303 0.20 23.52 -8.44
C LEU A 303 0.49 24.80 -7.64
N SER A 304 1.70 25.37 -7.77
CA SER A 304 2.04 26.69 -7.23
C SER A 304 1.25 27.82 -7.93
N VAL A 305 0.76 27.57 -9.15
CA VAL A 305 -0.11 28.50 -9.87
C VAL A 305 -1.53 28.37 -9.33
N LYS A 306 -2.02 29.43 -8.68
CA LYS A 306 -3.34 29.46 -8.04
C LYS A 306 -4.49 28.98 -8.93
N GLN A 307 -4.44 29.30 -10.23
CA GLN A 307 -5.47 28.86 -11.18
C GLN A 307 -5.45 27.34 -11.40
N ASN A 308 -4.27 26.73 -11.47
CA ASN A 308 -4.11 25.29 -11.61
C ASN A 308 -4.58 24.56 -10.34
N MET A 309 -4.26 25.11 -9.16
CA MET A 309 -4.77 24.64 -7.89
C MET A 309 -6.31 24.70 -7.83
N LEU A 310 -6.91 25.83 -8.25
CA LEU A 310 -8.36 25.98 -8.28
C LEU A 310 -9.03 24.90 -9.13
N MET A 311 -8.48 24.61 -10.31
CA MET A 311 -8.99 23.54 -11.17
C MET A 311 -8.93 22.18 -10.47
N ALA A 312 -7.85 21.88 -9.74
CA ALA A 312 -7.76 20.66 -8.93
C ALA A 312 -8.82 20.62 -7.82
N CYS A 313 -9.05 21.73 -7.10
CA CYS A 313 -10.11 21.82 -6.10
C CYS A 313 -11.50 21.58 -6.69
N GLN A 314 -11.76 22.12 -7.89
CA GLN A 314 -13.06 22.06 -8.55
C GLN A 314 -13.48 20.64 -8.98
N ASN A 315 -12.54 19.70 -9.07
CA ASN A 315 -12.85 18.29 -9.30
C ASN A 315 -13.78 17.70 -8.22
N CYS A 316 -13.67 18.18 -6.98
CA CYS A 316 -14.52 17.77 -5.86
C CYS A 316 -15.37 18.91 -5.27
N HIS A 317 -15.00 20.16 -5.52
CA HIS A 317 -15.70 21.36 -5.08
C HIS A 317 -16.14 22.22 -6.29
N PRO A 318 -17.19 21.83 -7.04
CA PRO A 318 -17.59 22.53 -8.27
C PRO A 318 -17.92 24.01 -8.08
N ASP A 319 -18.37 24.39 -6.87
CA ASP A 319 -18.73 25.77 -6.51
C ASP A 319 -17.54 26.59 -5.97
N ALA A 320 -16.33 26.04 -5.97
CA ALA A 320 -15.13 26.74 -5.50
C ALA A 320 -14.84 27.96 -6.40
N THR A 321 -14.68 29.12 -5.75
CA THR A 321 -14.36 30.39 -6.40
C THR A 321 -12.87 30.68 -6.36
N GLU A 322 -12.42 31.72 -7.06
CA GLU A 322 -11.00 32.08 -7.17
C GLU A 322 -10.28 32.19 -5.82
N ASN A 323 -10.95 32.65 -4.76
CA ASN A 323 -10.33 32.82 -3.44
C ASN A 323 -10.32 31.53 -2.59
N PHE A 324 -10.91 30.44 -3.08
CA PHE A 324 -11.01 29.19 -2.33
C PHE A 324 -9.62 28.61 -1.98
N PRO A 325 -8.64 28.54 -2.92
CA PRO A 325 -7.31 28.03 -2.63
C PRO A 325 -6.49 28.90 -1.66
N ASP A 326 -6.86 30.17 -1.43
CA ASP A 326 -6.10 31.07 -0.53
C ASP A 326 -6.13 30.60 0.94
N SER A 327 -7.11 29.76 1.28
CA SER A 327 -7.22 29.14 2.60
C SER A 327 -6.28 27.95 2.80
N TRP A 328 -5.71 27.41 1.72
CA TRP A 328 -4.81 26.27 1.76
C TRP A 328 -3.36 26.74 1.90
N LEU A 329 -2.68 26.22 2.92
CA LEU A 329 -1.30 26.61 3.27
C LEU A 329 -0.24 25.73 2.57
N GLY A 330 -0.64 24.88 1.64
CA GLY A 330 0.22 23.86 1.05
C GLY A 330 0.65 22.79 2.05
N HIS A 331 1.63 21.98 1.64
CA HIS A 331 2.28 20.98 2.50
C HIS A 331 3.47 21.56 3.29
N TYR A 332 3.30 22.76 3.84
CA TYR A 332 4.32 23.46 4.62
C TYR A 332 3.88 23.67 6.06
N THR A 333 4.83 23.52 6.97
CA THR A 333 4.62 23.96 8.35
C THR A 333 4.71 25.49 8.40
N PRO A 334 3.72 26.21 8.95
CA PRO A 334 3.77 27.65 9.06
C PRO A 334 5.03 28.13 9.77
N ASP A 335 5.74 29.07 9.15
CA ASP A 335 6.97 29.68 9.65
C ASP A 335 6.84 31.22 9.64
N LYS A 336 7.81 31.93 10.20
CA LYS A 336 7.92 33.38 10.14
C LYS A 336 8.09 33.87 8.70
N ASP A 337 8.74 33.08 7.86
CA ASP A 337 9.00 33.43 6.46
C ASP A 337 7.88 32.95 5.51
N ILE A 338 7.18 31.86 5.88
CA ILE A 338 6.14 31.22 5.08
C ILE A 338 4.83 31.21 5.90
N HIS A 339 3.85 32.04 5.50
CA HIS A 339 2.59 32.29 6.23
C HIS A 339 2.77 32.87 7.66
N PRO A 340 3.41 34.06 7.81
CA PRO A 340 3.75 34.65 9.10
C PRO A 340 2.56 34.85 10.05
N ILE A 341 1.40 35.24 9.51
CA ILE A 341 0.20 35.49 10.31
C ILE A 341 -0.22 34.21 11.04
N VAL A 342 -0.24 33.08 10.33
CA VAL A 342 -0.60 31.77 10.90
C VAL A 342 0.41 31.40 11.98
N TYR A 343 1.71 31.56 11.72
CA TYR A 343 2.77 31.29 12.70
C TYR A 343 2.56 32.07 14.01
N TYR A 344 2.33 33.38 13.94
CA TYR A 344 2.17 34.20 15.15
C TYR A 344 0.87 33.91 15.89
N VAL A 345 -0.23 33.62 15.18
CA VAL A 345 -1.48 33.19 15.81
C VAL A 345 -1.30 31.84 16.51
N THR A 346 -0.66 30.88 15.88
CA THR A 346 -0.34 29.58 16.49
C THR A 346 0.57 29.75 17.71
N LEU A 347 1.58 30.62 17.64
CA LEU A 347 2.47 30.91 18.76
C LEU A 347 1.71 31.55 19.94
N PHE A 348 0.80 32.48 19.65
CA PHE A 348 -0.05 33.10 20.66
C PHE A 348 -0.88 32.04 21.41
N TYR A 349 -1.55 31.14 20.69
CA TYR A 349 -2.35 30.08 21.33
C TYR A 349 -1.50 29.03 22.06
N LYS A 350 -0.30 28.71 21.55
CA LYS A 350 0.67 27.84 22.24
C LYS A 350 1.10 28.39 23.60
N ILE A 351 1.06 29.71 23.80
CA ILE A 351 1.36 30.35 25.08
C ILE A 351 0.09 30.53 25.92
N LEU A 352 -0.99 31.03 25.29
CA LEU A 352 -2.24 31.36 25.98
C LEU A 352 -2.88 30.13 26.62
N ILE A 353 -2.99 29.01 25.89
CA ILE A 353 -3.70 27.82 26.37
C ILE A 353 -3.02 27.23 27.62
N PRO A 354 -1.71 26.91 27.62
CA PRO A 354 -1.04 26.44 28.83
C PRO A 354 -1.03 27.49 29.94
N GLY A 355 -0.95 28.78 29.60
CA GLY A 355 -1.00 29.87 30.58
C GLY A 355 -2.33 29.90 31.34
N VAL A 356 -3.46 29.82 30.61
CA VAL A 356 -4.80 29.79 31.21
C VAL A 356 -5.02 28.49 32.00
N LEU A 357 -4.72 27.34 31.40
CA LEU A 357 -4.88 26.03 32.08
C LEU A 357 -4.00 25.92 33.32
N GLY A 358 -2.75 26.38 33.24
CA GLY A 358 -1.81 26.42 34.36
C GLY A 358 -2.29 27.36 35.47
N GLY A 359 -2.76 28.55 35.12
CA GLY A 359 -3.36 29.49 36.07
C GLY A 359 -4.57 28.90 36.79
N MET A 360 -5.49 28.25 36.06
CA MET A 360 -6.64 27.57 36.65
C MET A 360 -6.22 26.41 37.55
N ALA A 361 -5.21 25.61 37.13
CA ALA A 361 -4.69 24.53 37.94
C ALA A 361 -4.09 25.04 39.26
N VAL A 362 -3.28 26.11 39.22
CA VAL A 362 -2.72 26.76 40.42
C VAL A 362 -3.83 27.28 41.34
N TYR A 363 -4.86 27.91 40.78
CA TYR A 363 -6.00 28.40 41.54
C TYR A 363 -6.73 27.25 42.26
N ILE A 364 -7.07 26.18 41.54
CA ILE A 364 -7.76 25.00 42.10
C ILE A 364 -6.89 24.34 43.18
N LEU A 365 -5.60 24.11 42.91
CA LEU A 365 -4.69 23.49 43.86
C LEU A 365 -4.50 24.34 45.12
N SER A 366 -4.48 25.66 44.98
CA SER A 366 -4.38 26.60 46.11
C SER A 366 -5.63 26.56 46.99
N ASP A 367 -6.83 26.49 46.39
CA ASP A 367 -8.09 26.35 47.14
C ASP A 367 -8.14 25.00 47.88
N ILE A 368 -7.78 23.90 47.20
CA ILE A 368 -7.70 22.56 47.81
C ILE A 368 -6.72 22.58 48.99
N TYR A 369 -5.52 23.14 48.79
CA TYR A 369 -4.50 23.26 49.83
C TYR A 369 -5.00 24.05 51.05
N MET A 370 -5.64 25.21 50.82
CA MET A 370 -6.21 26.02 51.90
C MET A 370 -7.30 25.26 52.66
N ARG A 371 -8.21 24.56 51.98
CA ARG A 371 -9.26 23.76 52.62
C ARG A 371 -8.69 22.64 53.49
N ILE A 372 -7.64 21.95 53.02
CA ILE A 372 -6.95 20.91 53.80
C ILE A 372 -6.28 21.53 55.03
N ARG A 373 -5.61 22.68 54.86
CA ARG A 373 -4.95 23.42 55.95
C ARG A 373 -5.94 23.92 57.01
N HIS A 374 -7.12 24.38 56.61
CA HIS A 374 -8.17 24.81 57.53
C HIS A 374 -8.82 23.63 58.28
N LYS A 375 -8.99 22.47 57.65
CA LYS A 375 -9.46 21.25 58.35
C LYS A 375 -8.45 20.73 59.38
N THR A 376 -7.16 20.96 59.15
CA THR A 376 -6.08 20.45 60.02
C THR A 376 -5.67 21.41 61.14
N ARG A 377 -5.99 22.72 61.04
CA ARG A 377 -5.82 23.68 62.13
C ARG A 377 -7.01 23.62 63.10
N LYS A 378 -6.80 23.12 64.33
CA LYS A 378 -7.77 23.24 65.44
C LYS A 378 -8.03 24.73 65.76
N PRO A 379 -9.29 25.15 65.99
CA PRO A 379 -9.58 26.53 66.39
C PRO A 379 -8.91 26.83 67.74
N ALA A 380 -8.24 27.98 67.83
CA ALA A 380 -7.71 28.49 69.09
C ALA A 380 -8.88 28.78 70.04
N GLY A 381 -8.81 28.26 71.26
CA GLY A 381 -9.84 28.46 72.28
C GLY A 381 -10.04 29.95 72.56
N VAL A 382 -11.30 30.41 72.45
CA VAL A 382 -11.68 31.77 72.82
C VAL A 382 -11.84 31.81 74.35
N GLU A 383 -11.02 32.61 75.01
CA GLU A 383 -11.09 32.83 76.45
C GLU A 383 -12.27 33.78 76.76
N VAL A 384 -13.31 33.26 77.40
CA VAL A 384 -14.50 34.03 77.78
C VAL A 384 -14.24 34.66 79.16
N GLN A 385 -14.10 35.99 79.22
CA GLN A 385 -14.05 36.72 80.48
C GLN A 385 -15.45 36.73 81.13
N THR A 386 -15.60 36.05 82.26
CA THR A 386 -16.78 36.15 83.12
C THR A 386 -16.59 37.32 84.09
N ASN A 387 -17.26 38.45 83.84
CA ASN A 387 -17.45 39.48 84.85
C ASN A 387 -18.52 38.99 85.85
N SER A 388 -18.11 38.66 87.07
CA SER A 388 -19.03 38.44 88.19
C SER A 388 -19.29 39.75 88.92
N GLU A 389 -20.48 40.30 88.74
CA GLU A 389 -21.06 41.32 89.63
C GLU A 389 -21.50 40.70 90.97
N ASN A 390 -21.14 41.40 92.05
CA ASN A 390 -21.83 41.56 93.36
C ASN A 390 -22.14 40.38 94.30
N LYS A 391 -21.53 40.46 95.50
CA LYS A 391 -22.09 40.47 96.88
C LYS A 391 -20.88 40.28 97.83
N GLU A 392 -20.64 41.05 98.88
CA GLU A 392 -21.48 41.78 99.84
C GLU A 392 -20.68 42.91 100.47
#